data_AF-A0A1H2GZU5-F1
#
_entry.id   AF-A0A1H2GZU5-F1
#
_cell.length_a   1.000
_cell.length_b   1.000
_cell.length_c   1.000
_cell.angle_alpha   90.00
_cell.angle_beta   90.00
_cell.angle_gamma   90.00
#
_symmetry.space_group_name_H-M   'P 1'
#
loop_
_entity.id
_entity.type
_entity.pdbx_description
1 polymer ?
#
loop_
_entity_poly.entity_id
_entity_poly.type
_entity_poly.pdbx_seq_one_letter_code
_entity_poly.pdbx_strand_id
1 'polypeptide(L)'
;MSSKNPQHRPLEILHRLREYALEQEEVKLMERQREELAQQAVCEGSLAALQDNFSHGTTEMKVYEYARRDVCIREAGIQHNLDLRHLGLAQFARREQVEATLKAKAHADMIARVLERRRADDLAELERIERRENDEAAQNQFTQRAMAEAAEARETAGIE
;
A
#
# COMPACT_ATOMS: atom_id res chain seq x y z
N MET A 1 15.53 1.19 -20.45
CA MET A 1 16.99 1.29 -20.18
C MET A 1 17.15 1.60 -18.70
N SER A 2 17.72 0.66 -17.93
CA SER A 2 17.82 0.74 -16.47
C SER A 2 18.96 1.67 -16.08
N SER A 3 18.66 2.74 -15.37
CA SER A 3 19.66 3.59 -14.69
C SER A 3 20.58 2.69 -13.85
N LYS A 4 21.85 2.59 -14.25
CA LYS A 4 22.89 1.81 -13.56
C LYS A 4 23.64 2.70 -12.57
N ASN A 5 22.99 3.66 -11.91
CA ASN A 5 23.65 4.39 -10.84
C ASN A 5 23.73 3.47 -9.60
N PRO A 6 24.93 3.02 -9.17
CA PRO A 6 25.08 2.04 -8.10
C PRO A 6 24.52 2.54 -6.74
N GLN A 7 24.31 3.85 -6.61
CA GLN A 7 23.73 4.50 -5.44
C GLN A 7 22.20 4.32 -5.32
N HIS A 8 21.50 3.94 -6.40
CA HIS A 8 20.04 3.75 -6.40
C HIS A 8 19.60 2.38 -5.94
N ARG A 9 20.47 1.37 -6.11
CA ARG A 9 20.16 -0.02 -5.78
C ARG A 9 19.68 -0.22 -4.33
N PRO A 10 20.29 0.39 -3.30
CA PRO A 10 19.85 0.16 -1.92
C PRO A 10 18.44 0.70 -1.62
N LEU A 11 18.11 1.88 -2.16
CA LEU A 11 16.80 2.52 -1.96
C LEU A 11 15.70 1.82 -2.75
N GLU A 12 15.99 1.39 -3.98
CA GLU A 12 15.06 0.59 -4.79
C GLU A 12 14.80 -0.79 -4.17
N ILE A 13 15.84 -1.45 -3.63
CA ILE A 13 15.69 -2.71 -2.89
C ILE A 13 14.81 -2.49 -1.65
N LEU A 14 15.08 -1.41 -0.89
CA LEU A 14 14.28 -1.08 0.28
C LEU A 14 12.81 -0.82 -0.08
N HIS A 15 12.55 -0.11 -1.18
CA HIS A 15 11.20 0.16 -1.66
C HIS A 15 10.45 -1.15 -1.96
N ARG A 16 11.06 -2.05 -2.74
CA ARG A 16 10.48 -3.37 -3.05
C ARG A 16 10.22 -4.20 -1.81
N LEU A 17 11.13 -4.16 -0.83
CA LEU A 17 10.92 -4.84 0.45
C LEU A 17 9.72 -4.26 1.23
N ARG A 18 9.47 -2.95 1.13
CA ARG A 18 8.30 -2.32 1.76
C ARG A 18 7.01 -2.57 1.00
N GLU A 19 7.04 -2.61 -0.32
CA GLU A 19 5.90 -3.03 -1.14
C GLU A 19 5.52 -4.48 -0.80
N TYR A 20 6.48 -5.39 -0.75
CA TYR A 20 6.23 -6.76 -0.32
C TYR A 20 5.66 -6.84 1.10
N ALA A 21 6.19 -6.05 2.05
CA ALA A 21 5.65 -5.99 3.40
C ALA A 21 4.19 -5.46 3.41
N LEU A 22 3.86 -4.48 2.57
CA LEU A 22 2.49 -3.99 2.42
C LEU A 22 1.58 -5.08 1.87
N GLU A 23 1.99 -5.79 0.80
CA GLU A 23 1.23 -6.91 0.23
C GLU A 23 0.93 -7.98 1.30
N GLN A 24 1.89 -8.30 2.16
CA GLN A 24 1.70 -9.25 3.26
C GLN A 24 0.65 -8.75 4.27
N GLU A 25 0.66 -7.47 4.62
CA GLU A 25 -0.34 -6.90 5.52
C GLU A 25 -1.74 -6.82 4.87
N GLU A 26 -1.81 -6.59 3.56
CA GLU A 26 -3.06 -6.62 2.78
C GLU A 26 -3.67 -8.03 2.72
N VAL A 27 -2.85 -9.07 2.56
CA VAL A 27 -3.31 -10.47 2.62
C VAL A 27 -3.92 -10.78 3.99
N LYS A 28 -3.21 -10.42 5.08
CA LYS A 28 -3.74 -10.59 6.44
C LYS A 28 -5.04 -9.80 6.65
N LEU A 29 -5.15 -8.59 6.08
CA LEU A 29 -6.38 -7.81 6.15
C LEU A 29 -7.55 -8.52 5.46
N MET A 30 -7.32 -9.12 4.29
CA MET A 30 -8.33 -9.92 3.60
C MET A 30 -8.76 -11.14 4.43
N GLU A 31 -7.81 -11.82 5.09
CA GLU A 31 -8.11 -12.93 6.01
C GLU A 31 -8.98 -12.47 7.18
N ARG A 32 -8.63 -11.36 7.84
CA ARG A 32 -9.45 -10.79 8.93
C ARG A 32 -10.85 -10.37 8.49
N GLN A 33 -10.97 -9.84 7.27
CA GLN A 33 -12.29 -9.51 6.70
C GLN A 33 -13.14 -10.76 6.47
N ARG A 34 -12.53 -11.84 5.97
CA ARG A 34 -13.23 -13.13 5.82
C ARG A 34 -13.64 -13.72 7.17
N GLU A 35 -12.80 -13.62 8.18
CA GLU A 35 -13.13 -14.04 9.55
C GLU A 35 -14.31 -13.24 10.13
N GLU A 36 -14.31 -11.91 9.98
CA GLU A 36 -15.44 -11.06 10.41
C GLU A 36 -16.75 -11.46 9.72
N LEU A 37 -16.72 -11.64 8.39
CA LEU A 37 -17.89 -12.07 7.63
C LEU A 37 -18.40 -13.45 8.05
N ALA A 38 -17.49 -14.39 8.32
CA ALA A 38 -17.86 -15.71 8.83
C ALA A 38 -18.53 -15.61 10.21
N GLN A 39 -17.99 -14.78 11.12
CA GLN A 39 -18.60 -14.56 12.43
C GLN A 39 -19.95 -13.83 12.34
N GLN A 40 -20.10 -12.91 11.38
CA GLN A 40 -21.38 -12.26 11.13
C GLN A 40 -22.44 -13.28 10.70
N ALA A 41 -22.09 -14.21 9.80
CA ALA A 41 -23.00 -15.27 9.38
C ALA A 41 -23.38 -16.20 10.55
N VAL A 42 -22.45 -16.49 11.46
CA VAL A 42 -22.73 -17.26 12.69
C VAL A 42 -23.73 -16.50 13.59
N CYS A 43 -23.53 -15.20 13.81
CA CYS A 43 -24.46 -14.37 14.57
C CYS A 43 -25.86 -14.30 13.96
N GLU A 44 -25.94 -14.19 12.62
CA GLU A 44 -27.21 -14.20 11.89
C GLU A 44 -27.94 -15.54 12.05
N GLY A 45 -27.20 -16.66 11.96
CA GLY A 45 -27.73 -18.00 12.20
C GLY A 45 -28.24 -18.22 13.63
N SER A 46 -27.50 -17.75 14.65
CA SER A 46 -27.96 -17.87 16.05
C SER A 46 -29.12 -16.94 16.38
N LEU A 47 -29.19 -15.76 15.75
CA LEU A 47 -30.36 -14.89 15.84
C LEU A 47 -31.60 -15.55 15.24
N ALA A 48 -31.47 -16.17 14.06
CA ALA A 48 -32.56 -16.89 13.42
C ALA A 48 -33.05 -18.06 14.30
N ALA A 49 -32.13 -18.88 14.84
CA ALA A 49 -32.49 -19.96 15.77
C ALA A 49 -33.19 -19.44 17.04
N LEU A 50 -32.77 -18.28 17.56
CA LEU A 50 -33.43 -17.64 18.69
C LEU A 50 -34.86 -17.20 18.32
N GLN A 51 -35.04 -16.55 17.16
CA GLN A 51 -36.34 -16.11 16.66
C GLN A 51 -37.29 -17.29 16.37
N ASP A 52 -36.77 -18.41 15.86
CA ASP A 52 -37.54 -19.64 15.66
C ASP A 52 -38.10 -20.17 16.99
N ASN A 53 -37.29 -20.19 18.04
CA ASN A 53 -37.76 -20.57 19.37
C ASN A 53 -38.82 -19.59 19.94
N PHE A 54 -38.81 -18.31 19.54
CA PHE A 54 -39.82 -17.32 19.91
C PHE A 54 -41.11 -17.38 19.07
N SER A 55 -41.06 -17.90 17.84
CA SER A 55 -42.22 -17.95 16.95
C SER A 55 -43.09 -19.20 17.12
N HIS A 56 -42.55 -20.27 17.72
CA HIS A 56 -43.26 -21.54 17.85
C HIS A 56 -44.07 -21.61 19.16
N GLY A 57 -45.31 -21.12 19.13
CA GLY A 57 -46.27 -21.30 20.22
C GLY A 57 -47.71 -21.08 19.76
N THR A 58 -48.46 -22.16 19.61
CA THR A 58 -49.92 -22.09 19.49
C THR A 58 -50.56 -22.19 20.89
N THR A 59 -51.81 -21.74 21.00
CA THR A 59 -52.59 -21.64 22.24
C THR A 59 -52.85 -22.99 22.95
N GLU A 60 -52.43 -24.13 22.36
CA GLU A 60 -52.69 -25.50 22.84
C GLU A 60 -51.44 -26.24 23.35
N MET A 61 -50.39 -25.52 23.76
CA MET A 61 -49.20 -26.17 24.35
C MET A 61 -49.46 -26.63 25.78
N LYS A 62 -48.90 -27.80 26.15
CA LYS A 62 -48.93 -28.31 27.53
C LYS A 62 -47.88 -27.59 28.38
N VAL A 63 -48.08 -27.54 29.69
CA VAL A 63 -47.18 -26.84 30.65
C VAL A 63 -45.71 -27.29 30.54
N TYR A 64 -45.44 -28.59 30.35
CA TYR A 64 -44.06 -29.08 30.18
C TYR A 64 -43.41 -28.60 28.87
N GLU A 65 -44.20 -28.30 27.84
CA GLU A 65 -43.72 -27.81 26.54
C GLU A 65 -43.31 -26.35 26.63
N TYR A 66 -44.04 -25.54 27.42
CA TYR A 66 -43.63 -24.17 27.77
C TYR A 66 -42.32 -24.17 28.55
N ALA A 67 -42.19 -24.99 29.58
CA ALA A 67 -40.97 -25.07 30.38
C ALA A 67 -39.74 -25.48 29.54
N ARG A 68 -39.92 -26.46 28.63
CA ARG A 68 -38.85 -26.87 27.70
C ARG A 68 -38.47 -25.74 26.74
N ARG A 69 -39.46 -25.01 26.23
CA ARG A 69 -39.24 -23.88 25.32
C ARG A 69 -38.48 -22.74 26.00
N ASP A 70 -38.81 -22.41 27.24
CA ASP A 70 -38.08 -21.38 28.01
C ASP A 70 -36.60 -21.74 28.19
N VAL A 71 -36.29 -23.04 28.36
CA VAL A 71 -34.90 -23.53 28.41
C VAL A 71 -34.23 -23.33 27.05
N CYS A 72 -34.87 -23.76 25.95
CA CYS A 72 -34.33 -23.59 24.59
C CYS A 72 -34.08 -22.11 24.23
N ILE A 73 -35.01 -21.21 24.57
CA ILE A 73 -34.86 -19.76 24.36
C ILE A 73 -33.64 -19.24 25.14
N ARG A 74 -33.50 -19.67 26.40
CA ARG A 74 -32.38 -19.24 27.24
C ARG A 74 -31.04 -19.71 26.70
N GLU A 75 -30.94 -20.98 26.31
CA GLU A 75 -29.73 -21.56 25.74
C GLU A 75 -29.35 -20.88 24.42
N ALA A 76 -30.32 -20.70 23.51
CA ALA A 76 -30.12 -19.98 22.25
C ALA A 76 -29.72 -18.51 22.50
N GLY A 77 -30.31 -17.85 23.51
CA GLY A 77 -29.96 -16.49 23.89
C GLY A 77 -28.54 -16.37 24.46
N ILE A 78 -28.09 -17.34 25.26
CA ILE A 78 -26.71 -17.41 25.73
C ILE A 78 -25.75 -17.60 24.54
N GLN A 79 -26.05 -18.53 23.64
CA GLN A 79 -25.22 -18.78 22.45
C GLN A 79 -25.11 -17.54 21.57
N HIS A 80 -26.23 -16.88 21.27
CA HIS A 80 -26.23 -15.66 20.47
C HIS A 80 -25.38 -14.55 21.10
N ASN A 81 -25.45 -14.38 22.43
CA ASN A 81 -24.60 -13.42 23.14
C ASN A 81 -23.11 -13.78 23.07
N LEU A 82 -22.75 -15.06 23.08
CA LEU A 82 -21.37 -15.50 22.88
C LEU A 82 -20.90 -15.19 21.45
N ASP A 83 -21.73 -15.48 20.45
CA ASP A 83 -21.43 -15.20 19.06
C ASP A 83 -21.22 -13.69 18.82
N LEU A 84 -22.06 -12.83 19.42
CA LEU A 84 -21.88 -11.37 19.36
C LEU A 84 -20.54 -10.91 19.94
N ARG A 85 -20.07 -11.55 21.02
CA ARG A 85 -18.74 -11.26 21.59
C ARG A 85 -17.64 -11.69 20.62
N HIS A 86 -17.76 -12.86 19.99
CA HIS A 86 -16.80 -13.32 18.99
C HIS A 86 -16.77 -12.40 17.76
N LEU A 87 -17.92 -11.92 17.29
CA LEU A 87 -17.99 -10.91 16.23
C LEU A 87 -17.31 -9.62 16.64
N GLY A 88 -17.53 -9.14 17.87
CA GLY A 88 -16.85 -7.96 18.40
C GLY A 88 -15.33 -8.10 18.43
N LEU A 89 -14.81 -9.28 18.80
CA LEU A 89 -13.38 -9.59 18.76
C LEU A 89 -12.83 -9.63 17.32
N ALA A 90 -13.57 -10.23 16.38
CA ALA A 90 -13.18 -10.25 14.97
C ALA A 90 -13.13 -8.83 14.36
N GLN A 91 -14.12 -7.99 14.67
CA GLN A 91 -14.15 -6.58 14.28
C GLN A 91 -12.97 -5.79 14.85
N PHE A 92 -12.62 -6.03 16.11
CA PHE A 92 -11.45 -5.41 16.75
C PHE A 92 -10.16 -5.84 16.05
N ALA A 93 -9.97 -7.15 15.83
CA ALA A 93 -8.80 -7.68 15.13
C ALA A 93 -8.67 -7.12 13.69
N ARG A 94 -9.79 -6.96 12.97
CA ARG A 94 -9.77 -6.30 11.65
C ARG A 94 -9.32 -4.84 11.76
N ARG A 95 -9.81 -4.09 12.74
CA ARG A 95 -9.40 -2.68 12.93
C ARG A 95 -7.90 -2.56 13.20
N GLU A 96 -7.34 -3.39 14.08
CA GLU A 96 -5.90 -3.44 14.31
C GLU A 96 -5.12 -3.75 13.02
N GLN A 97 -5.62 -4.69 12.21
CA GLN A 97 -4.99 -5.04 10.94
C GLN A 97 -5.09 -3.92 9.89
N VAL A 98 -6.18 -3.15 9.88
CA VAL A 98 -6.29 -1.94 9.05
C VAL A 98 -5.23 -0.92 9.43
N GLU A 99 -5.02 -0.67 10.73
CA GLU A 99 -3.98 0.26 11.19
C GLU A 99 -2.58 -0.21 10.82
N ALA A 100 -2.30 -1.51 10.93
CA ALA A 100 -1.03 -2.10 10.50
C ALA A 100 -0.79 -1.91 8.99
N THR A 101 -1.82 -2.16 8.17
CA THR A 101 -1.77 -1.98 6.71
C THR A 101 -1.52 -0.51 6.33
N LEU A 102 -2.21 0.42 7.00
CA LEU A 102 -2.02 1.86 6.78
C LEU A 102 -0.60 2.32 7.15
N LYS A 103 -0.03 1.80 8.24
CA LYS A 103 1.36 2.07 8.62
C LYS A 103 2.33 1.52 7.57
N ALA A 104 2.15 0.27 7.12
CA ALA A 104 2.97 -0.33 6.08
C ALA A 104 2.94 0.49 4.77
N LYS A 105 1.74 0.92 4.37
CA LYS A 105 1.54 1.80 3.20
C LYS A 105 2.27 3.13 3.35
N ALA A 106 2.13 3.80 4.49
CA ALA A 106 2.82 5.07 4.74
C ALA A 106 4.35 4.94 4.63
N HIS A 107 4.92 3.81 5.08
CA HIS A 107 6.35 3.55 4.91
C HIS A 107 6.76 3.33 3.45
N ALA A 108 5.96 2.58 2.67
CA ALA A 108 6.20 2.38 1.25
C ALA A 108 6.11 3.71 0.48
N ASP A 109 5.07 4.51 0.73
CA ASP A 109 4.84 5.82 0.11
C ASP A 109 5.97 6.80 0.42
N MET A 110 6.48 6.80 1.66
CA MET A 110 7.60 7.65 2.06
C MET A 110 8.84 7.38 1.22
N ILE A 111 9.18 6.11 1.01
CA ILE A 111 10.35 5.72 0.20
C ILE A 111 10.09 6.01 -1.28
N ALA A 112 8.88 5.78 -1.78
CA ALA A 112 8.51 6.11 -3.15
C ALA A 112 8.75 7.60 -3.45
N ARG A 113 8.32 8.50 -2.56
CA ARG A 113 8.55 9.95 -2.70
C ARG A 113 10.03 10.33 -2.70
N VAL A 114 10.85 9.65 -1.89
CA VAL A 114 12.31 9.88 -1.87
C VAL A 114 12.94 9.43 -3.19
N LEU A 115 12.51 8.29 -3.73
CA LEU A 115 12.95 7.79 -5.04
C LEU A 115 12.54 8.74 -6.18
N GLU A 116 11.31 9.25 -6.16
CA GLU A 116 10.83 10.22 -7.15
C GLU A 116 11.64 11.51 -7.14
N ARG A 117 11.89 12.10 -5.95
CA ARG A 117 12.71 13.30 -5.83
C ARG A 117 14.13 13.08 -6.36
N ARG A 118 14.76 11.97 -6.01
CA ARG A 118 16.11 11.65 -6.50
C ARG A 118 16.15 11.47 -8.02
N ARG A 119 15.15 10.82 -8.62
CA ARG A 119 15.06 10.68 -10.08
C ARG A 119 14.95 12.04 -10.76
N ALA A 120 14.24 12.99 -10.17
CA ALA A 120 14.15 14.36 -10.68
C ALA A 120 15.48 15.11 -10.52
N ASP A 121 16.16 14.94 -9.37
CA ASP A 121 17.48 15.55 -9.13
C ASP A 121 18.54 15.03 -10.13
N ASP A 122 18.57 13.71 -10.37
CA ASP A 122 19.45 13.07 -11.36
C ASP A 122 19.19 13.60 -12.77
N LEU A 123 17.93 13.73 -13.17
CA LEU A 123 17.55 14.27 -14.48
C LEU A 123 18.06 15.71 -14.62
N ALA A 124 17.84 16.53 -13.59
CA ALA A 124 18.30 17.92 -13.57
C ALA A 124 19.83 18.05 -13.54
N GLU A 125 20.55 17.08 -12.98
CA GLU A 125 22.01 17.02 -13.05
C GLU A 125 22.50 16.66 -14.45
N LEU A 126 21.88 15.65 -15.09
CA LEU A 126 22.20 15.27 -16.47
C LEU A 126 21.94 16.43 -17.45
N GLU A 127 20.83 17.14 -17.32
CA GLU A 127 20.54 18.33 -18.14
C GLU A 127 21.58 19.45 -17.94
N ARG A 128 22.08 19.62 -16.71
CA ARG A 128 23.14 20.60 -16.41
C ARG A 128 24.47 20.21 -17.03
N ILE A 129 24.82 18.92 -16.99
CA ILE A 129 26.03 18.38 -17.62
C ILE A 129 25.93 18.55 -19.14
N GLU A 130 24.81 18.17 -19.74
CA GLU A 130 24.60 18.27 -21.20
C GLU A 130 24.70 19.72 -21.69
N ARG A 131 24.07 20.68 -20.98
CA ARG A 131 24.21 22.11 -21.32
C ARG A 131 25.65 22.58 -21.24
N ARG A 132 26.36 22.20 -20.17
CA ARG A 132 27.77 22.55 -19.99
C ARG A 132 28.64 21.98 -21.09
N GLU A 133 28.46 20.71 -21.45
CA GLU A 133 29.21 20.07 -22.54
C GLU A 133 28.92 20.74 -23.89
N ASN A 134 27.68 21.14 -24.14
CA ASN A 134 27.30 21.88 -25.35
C ASN A 134 27.93 23.29 -25.39
N ASP A 135 27.92 24.02 -24.27
CA ASP A 135 28.54 25.33 -24.16
C ASP A 135 30.06 25.25 -24.35
N GLU A 136 30.72 24.26 -23.71
CA GLU A 136 32.15 23.99 -23.88
C GLU A 136 32.48 23.62 -25.34
N ALA A 137 31.64 22.81 -26.01
CA ALA A 137 31.80 22.47 -27.41
C ALA A 137 31.63 23.69 -28.34
N ALA A 138 30.64 24.54 -28.09
CA ALA A 138 30.41 25.77 -28.85
C ALA A 138 31.59 26.75 -28.70
N GLN A 139 32.11 26.91 -27.47
CA GLN A 139 33.27 27.75 -27.21
C GLN A 139 34.54 27.20 -27.88
N ASN A 140 34.75 25.89 -27.87
CA ASN A 140 35.86 25.24 -28.57
C ASN A 140 35.78 25.41 -30.10
N GLN A 141 34.59 25.33 -30.69
CA GLN A 141 34.42 25.62 -32.12
C GLN A 141 34.73 27.08 -32.45
N PHE A 142 34.30 28.01 -31.61
CA PHE A 142 34.58 29.43 -31.79
C PHE A 142 36.09 29.73 -31.69
N THR A 143 36.78 29.18 -30.68
CA THR A 143 38.22 29.37 -30.54
C THR A 143 39.00 28.73 -31.68
N GLN A 144 38.61 27.54 -32.16
CA GLN A 144 39.24 26.91 -33.33
C GLN A 144 39.05 27.74 -34.61
N ARG A 145 37.85 28.28 -34.85
CA ARG A 145 37.59 29.18 -35.99
C ARG A 145 38.42 30.46 -35.90
N ALA A 146 38.44 31.11 -34.73
CA ALA A 146 39.25 32.30 -34.52
C ALA A 146 40.75 32.05 -34.70
N MET A 147 41.26 30.88 -34.29
CA MET A 147 42.65 30.49 -34.54
C MET A 147 42.92 30.23 -36.02
N ALA A 148 41.99 29.60 -36.75
CA ALA A 148 42.11 29.38 -38.19
C ALA A 148 42.11 30.70 -38.97
N GLU A 149 41.18 31.61 -38.65
CA GLU A 149 41.12 32.95 -39.27
C GLU A 149 42.37 33.78 -38.96
N ALA A 150 42.90 33.71 -37.73
CA ALA A 150 44.15 34.38 -37.37
C ALA A 150 45.38 33.76 -38.04
N ALA A 151 45.38 32.44 -38.29
CA ALA A 151 46.43 31.76 -39.05
C ALA A 151 46.42 32.18 -40.52
N GLU A 152 45.24 32.19 -41.17
CA GLU A 152 45.07 32.68 -42.54
C GLU A 152 45.48 34.16 -42.69
N ALA A 153 45.17 35.00 -41.69
CA ALA A 153 45.57 36.40 -41.68
C ALA A 153 47.10 36.59 -41.55
N ARG A 154 47.82 35.69 -40.87
CA ARG A 154 49.29 35.71 -40.80
C ARG A 154 49.92 35.24 -42.11
N GLU A 155 49.34 34.22 -42.73
CA GLU A 155 49.79 33.68 -44.02
C GLU A 155 49.64 34.71 -45.14
N THR A 156 48.54 35.47 -45.14
CA THR A 156 48.30 36.56 -46.11
C THR A 156 49.10 37.83 -45.83
N ALA A 157 49.51 38.07 -44.58
CA ALA A 157 50.36 39.21 -44.20
C ALA A 157 51.88 38.97 -44.44
N GLY A 158 52.31 37.75 -44.77
CA GLY A 158 53.71 37.44 -45.09
C GLY A 158 54.68 37.58 -43.91
N ILE A 159 54.22 37.29 -42.69
CA ILE A 159 55.05 37.31 -41.48
C ILE A 159 55.37 35.85 -41.11
N GLU A 160 56.61 35.42 -41.38
CA GLU A 160 57.22 34.19 -40.84
C GLU A 160 57.61 34.35 -39.36
#